data_AF-G0A4T2-F1
#
_entry.id   AF-G0A4T2-F1
#
_cell.length_a   1.000
_cell.length_b   1.000
_cell.length_c   1.000
_cell.angle_alpha   90.00
_cell.angle_beta   90.00
_cell.angle_gamma   90.00
#
_symmetry.space_group_name_H-M   'P 1'
#
loop_
_entity.id
_entity.type
_entity.pdbx_description
1 polymer ?
#
loop_
_entity_poly.entity_id
_entity_poly.type
_entity_poly.pdbx_seq_one_letter_code
_entity_poly.pdbx_strand_id
1 'polypeptide(L)'
;MSSIAEWIDLGNPFPRLVPNCYTPISWPKRNVIQLPLTITAEERQESAINILLRRRTRRQFSNLSMEVLGSLLWVCCHTQELGSGHLGFPLSRRPCPSSGAIHPIHLLVLLPQENCWYRYDPREHALHETPSKLDATIVKSSMQSIVAAPSATLFILAAEPSMTAAKYEESASLVWRDAGVMLGVFGIAAEALDLSFCPLGVTGEPWVSQLLEQPGLFGVGGALVGTTPPS
;
A
#
# COMPACT_ATOMS: atom_id res chain seq x y z
N MET A 1 -10.72 -29.58 24.48
CA MET A 1 -10.29 -28.30 25.08
C MET A 1 -9.95 -27.36 23.93
N SER A 2 -10.67 -26.24 23.80
CA SER A 2 -10.35 -25.23 22.79
C SER A 2 -9.10 -24.49 23.27
N SER A 3 -8.02 -24.50 22.48
CA SER A 3 -6.86 -23.66 22.74
C SER A 3 -7.30 -22.20 22.53
N ILE A 4 -7.37 -21.44 23.61
CA ILE A 4 -7.53 -19.98 23.52
C ILE A 4 -6.31 -19.47 22.74
N ALA A 5 -6.55 -18.72 21.66
CA ALA A 5 -5.47 -18.09 20.92
C ALA A 5 -4.74 -17.10 21.85
N GLU A 6 -3.41 -17.15 21.86
CA GLU A 6 -2.59 -16.18 22.59
C GLU A 6 -2.75 -14.80 21.94
N TRP A 7 -3.24 -13.83 22.71
CA TRP A 7 -3.42 -12.45 22.25
C TRP A 7 -2.14 -11.65 22.48
N ILE A 8 -1.58 -11.05 21.43
CA ILE A 8 -0.41 -10.17 21.52
C ILE A 8 -0.88 -8.76 21.87
N ASP A 9 -0.49 -8.27 23.04
CA ASP A 9 -0.69 -6.86 23.42
C ASP A 9 0.40 -5.99 22.77
N LEU A 10 -0.03 -5.04 21.93
CA LEU A 10 0.84 -4.08 21.23
C LEU A 10 0.98 -2.74 21.97
N GLY A 11 0.38 -2.62 23.16
CA GLY A 11 0.33 -1.38 23.92
C GLY A 11 -0.68 -0.36 23.38
N ASN A 12 -0.96 0.66 24.20
CA ASN A 12 -1.81 1.78 23.83
C ASN A 12 -0.95 2.95 23.34
N PRO A 13 -1.11 3.42 22.08
CA PRO A 13 -0.29 4.49 21.57
C PRO A 13 -0.72 5.86 22.13
N PHE A 14 0.26 6.68 22.48
CA PHE A 14 0.06 8.08 22.87
C PHE A 14 1.13 8.99 22.26
N PRO A 15 0.80 10.25 21.93
CA PRO A 15 1.79 11.20 21.43
C PRO A 15 2.88 11.45 22.49
N ARG A 16 4.14 11.53 22.05
CA ARG A 16 5.26 11.98 22.88
C ARG A 16 5.06 13.44 23.28
N LEU A 17 5.47 13.79 24.50
CA LEU A 17 5.52 15.19 24.94
C LEU A 17 6.46 16.03 24.07
N VAL A 18 7.60 15.44 23.70
CA VAL A 18 8.57 16.01 22.75
C VAL A 18 8.77 14.98 21.64
N PRO A 19 8.28 15.26 20.41
CA PRO A 19 8.51 14.38 19.28
C PRO A 19 10.00 14.25 18.94
N ASN A 20 10.41 13.07 18.49
CA ASN A 20 11.74 12.85 17.95
C ASN A 20 11.78 13.28 16.48
N CYS A 21 12.98 13.61 16.00
CA CYS A 21 13.25 13.68 14.57
C CYS A 21 13.65 12.29 14.06
N TYR A 22 13.24 11.97 12.85
CA TYR A 22 13.62 10.76 12.14
C TYR A 22 13.94 11.10 10.69
N THR A 23 14.99 10.48 10.16
CA THR A 23 15.36 10.60 8.74
C THR A 23 14.82 9.38 8.01
N PRO A 24 13.88 9.53 7.06
CA PRO A 24 13.34 8.40 6.35
C PRO A 24 14.37 7.65 5.50
N ILE A 25 14.04 6.41 5.17
CA ILE A 25 14.81 5.54 4.30
C ILE A 25 15.04 6.20 2.93
N SER A 26 16.29 6.12 2.47
CA SER A 26 16.67 6.61 1.16
C SER A 26 16.35 5.56 0.11
N TRP A 27 15.25 5.75 -0.61
CA TRP A 27 14.86 4.85 -1.69
C TRP A 27 15.78 4.99 -2.91
N PRO A 28 16.36 3.90 -3.43
CA PRO A 28 17.03 3.94 -4.71
C PRO A 28 15.99 4.22 -5.80
N LYS A 29 16.24 5.23 -6.63
CA LYS A 29 15.36 5.58 -7.75
C LYS A 29 16.08 5.26 -9.06
N ARG A 30 15.60 4.24 -9.77
CA ARG A 30 15.90 4.02 -11.20
C ARG A 30 14.61 4.18 -11.99
N ASN A 31 14.71 4.39 -13.30
CA ASN A 31 13.62 4.36 -14.29
C ASN A 31 12.24 4.81 -13.78
N VAL A 32 11.80 5.99 -14.19
CA VAL A 32 10.52 6.55 -13.75
C VAL A 32 9.45 6.25 -14.79
N ILE A 33 8.34 5.65 -14.35
CA ILE A 33 7.13 5.50 -15.16
C ILE A 33 6.09 6.49 -14.64
N GLN A 34 5.84 7.54 -15.40
CA GLN A 34 4.79 8.49 -15.11
C GLN A 34 3.42 7.84 -15.32
N LEU A 35 2.53 7.99 -14.34
CA LEU A 35 1.21 7.38 -14.41
C LEU A 35 0.21 8.33 -15.08
N PRO A 36 -0.57 7.86 -16.07
CA PRO A 36 -1.70 8.62 -16.58
C PRO A 36 -2.80 8.68 -15.52
N LEU A 37 -3.60 9.75 -15.57
CA LEU A 37 -4.77 9.90 -14.72
C LEU A 37 -6.01 10.15 -15.58
N THR A 38 -6.95 9.21 -15.53
CA THR A 38 -8.25 9.34 -16.18
C THR A 38 -9.34 8.93 -15.21
N ILE A 39 -10.08 9.90 -14.70
CA ILE A 39 -11.28 9.67 -13.89
C ILE A 39 -12.46 10.30 -14.63
N THR A 40 -13.42 9.47 -15.02
CA THR A 40 -14.61 9.85 -15.78
C THR A 40 -15.55 10.73 -14.95
N ALA A 41 -16.53 11.37 -15.60
CA ALA A 41 -17.52 12.18 -14.88
C ALA A 41 -18.43 11.30 -14.02
N GLU A 42 -18.77 10.12 -14.52
CA GLU A 42 -19.58 9.11 -13.86
C GLU A 42 -18.89 8.59 -12.59
N GLU A 43 -17.60 8.24 -12.68
CA GLU A 43 -16.79 7.80 -11.52
C GLU A 43 -16.71 8.88 -10.43
N ARG A 44 -16.67 10.17 -10.80
CA ARG A 44 -16.66 11.29 -9.82
C ARG A 44 -18.00 11.50 -9.12
N GLN A 45 -19.09 11.08 -9.74
CA GLN A 45 -20.45 11.25 -9.21
C GLN A 45 -20.96 10.02 -8.46
N GLU A 46 -20.22 8.90 -8.49
CA GLU A 46 -20.61 7.68 -7.82
C GLU A 46 -20.74 7.87 -6.30
N SER A 47 -21.78 7.27 -5.72
CA SER A 47 -22.06 7.38 -4.30
C SER A 47 -21.20 6.41 -3.49
N ALA A 48 -20.50 6.93 -2.50
CA ALA A 48 -19.75 6.11 -1.54
C ALA A 48 -20.63 5.06 -0.85
N ILE A 49 -21.90 5.37 -0.58
CA ILE A 49 -22.86 4.43 0.03
C ILE A 49 -23.14 3.26 -0.94
N ASN A 50 -23.38 3.56 -2.21
CA ASN A 50 -23.66 2.53 -3.21
C ASN A 50 -22.45 1.62 -3.41
N ILE A 51 -21.24 2.19 -3.49
CA ILE A 51 -19.99 1.44 -3.58
C ILE A 51 -19.88 0.47 -2.40
N LEU A 52 -20.07 0.95 -1.16
CA LEU A 52 -19.98 0.12 0.04
C LEU A 52 -20.99 -1.03 0.07
N LEU A 53 -22.23 -0.79 -0.37
CA LEU A 53 -23.27 -1.83 -0.43
C LEU A 53 -22.92 -2.96 -1.41
N ARG A 54 -22.36 -2.60 -2.58
CA ARG A 54 -22.01 -3.58 -3.62
C ARG A 54 -20.61 -4.18 -3.47
N ARG A 55 -19.72 -3.57 -2.69
CA ARG A 55 -18.30 -3.97 -2.58
C ARG A 55 -18.12 -5.47 -2.37
N ARG A 56 -17.37 -6.13 -3.26
CA ARG A 56 -17.02 -7.55 -3.14
C ARG A 56 -15.54 -7.79 -3.38
N THR A 57 -15.04 -8.87 -2.77
CA THR A 57 -13.68 -9.36 -3.02
C THR A 57 -13.76 -10.31 -4.21
N ARG A 58 -13.14 -9.91 -5.32
CA ARG A 58 -13.08 -10.72 -6.55
C ARG A 58 -11.70 -11.36 -6.66
N ARG A 59 -11.65 -12.62 -7.10
CA ARG A 59 -10.41 -13.44 -7.18
C ARG A 59 -10.07 -13.89 -8.61
N GLN A 60 -10.78 -13.33 -9.59
CA GLN A 60 -10.50 -13.52 -11.01
C GLN A 60 -9.91 -12.21 -11.53
N PHE A 61 -8.81 -12.29 -12.25
CA PHE A 61 -8.03 -11.11 -12.62
C PHE A 61 -7.62 -11.16 -14.08
N SER A 62 -7.81 -10.04 -14.76
CA SER A 62 -7.18 -9.72 -16.04
C SER A 62 -6.17 -8.58 -15.85
N ASN A 63 -5.30 -8.39 -16.83
CA ASN A 63 -4.24 -7.38 -16.77
C ASN A 63 -4.84 -5.98 -16.59
N LEU A 64 -4.19 -5.18 -15.74
CA LEU A 64 -4.52 -3.77 -15.51
C LEU A 64 -3.71 -2.91 -16.48
N SER A 65 -4.33 -1.91 -17.12
CA SER A 65 -3.58 -0.89 -17.87
C SER A 65 -2.91 0.09 -16.91
N MET A 66 -1.85 0.76 -17.37
CA MET A 66 -1.17 1.80 -16.57
C MET A 66 -2.07 2.99 -16.25
N GLU A 67 -3.03 3.30 -17.13
CA GLU A 67 -4.04 4.34 -16.92
C GLU A 67 -4.97 4.00 -15.76
N VAL A 68 -5.52 2.78 -15.74
CA VAL A 68 -6.40 2.32 -14.66
C VAL A 68 -5.62 2.17 -13.34
N LEU A 69 -4.38 1.69 -13.40
CA LEU A 69 -3.48 1.67 -12.25
C LEU A 69 -3.25 3.09 -11.70
N GLY A 70 -2.94 4.04 -12.58
CA GLY A 70 -2.76 5.44 -12.23
C GLY A 70 -3.99 6.01 -11.53
N SER A 71 -5.19 5.85 -12.10
CA SER A 71 -6.43 6.31 -11.47
C SER A 71 -6.67 5.70 -10.09
N LEU A 72 -6.45 4.38 -9.92
CA LEU A 72 -6.58 3.73 -8.61
C LEU A 72 -5.58 4.30 -7.58
N LEU A 73 -4.30 4.43 -7.96
CA LEU A 73 -3.26 4.95 -7.07
C LEU A 73 -3.45 6.43 -6.75
N TRP A 74 -4.00 7.21 -7.68
CA TRP A 74 -4.31 8.61 -7.46
C TRP A 74 -5.39 8.79 -6.39
N VAL A 75 -6.54 8.13 -6.56
CA VAL A 75 -7.69 8.29 -5.64
C VAL A 75 -7.42 7.70 -4.26
N CYS A 76 -6.48 6.75 -4.12
CA CYS A 76 -6.13 6.16 -2.84
C CYS A 76 -4.99 6.89 -2.12
N CYS A 77 -3.95 7.27 -2.85
CA CYS A 77 -2.64 7.52 -2.26
C CYS A 77 -2.02 8.88 -2.63
N HIS A 78 -2.57 9.65 -3.58
CA HIS A 78 -1.93 10.90 -4.02
C HIS A 78 -1.75 11.91 -2.87
N THR A 79 -0.62 12.61 -2.87
CA THR A 79 -0.34 13.68 -1.92
C THR A 79 -1.06 14.96 -2.30
N GLN A 80 -2.12 15.30 -1.57
CA GLN A 80 -2.93 16.50 -1.81
C GLN A 80 -2.29 17.76 -1.22
N GLU A 81 -1.58 17.61 -0.10
CA GLU A 81 -0.94 18.73 0.60
C GLU A 81 0.26 18.24 1.42
N LEU A 82 1.29 19.08 1.55
CA LEU A 82 2.42 18.86 2.45
C LEU A 82 2.29 19.78 3.67
N GLY A 83 2.45 19.20 4.85
CA GLY A 83 2.45 19.91 6.12
C GLY A 83 3.86 20.15 6.67
N SER A 84 3.94 20.40 7.97
CA SER A 84 5.20 20.66 8.68
C SER A 84 6.20 19.51 8.55
N GLY A 85 7.49 19.84 8.47
CA GLY A 85 8.61 18.89 8.50
C GLY A 85 9.22 18.64 9.88
N HIS A 86 8.53 18.97 10.97
CA HIS A 86 9.11 19.00 12.33
C HIS A 86 9.57 17.62 12.85
N LEU A 87 9.12 16.52 12.25
CA LEU A 87 9.57 15.16 12.56
C LEU A 87 10.80 14.73 11.76
N GLY A 88 11.43 15.62 10.99
CA GLY A 88 12.52 15.30 10.06
C GLY A 88 12.04 14.94 8.64
N PHE A 89 10.73 14.86 8.42
CA PHE A 89 10.09 14.64 7.13
C PHE A 89 8.73 15.36 7.07
N PRO A 90 8.23 15.72 5.87
CA PRO A 90 6.95 16.40 5.75
C PRO A 90 5.80 15.45 6.08
N LEU A 91 4.89 15.90 6.95
CA LEU A 91 3.56 15.31 7.05
C LEU A 91 2.80 15.52 5.73
N SER A 92 1.83 14.68 5.42
CA SER A 92 1.05 14.84 4.18
C SER A 92 -0.44 14.61 4.39
N ARG A 93 -1.27 15.33 3.63
CA ARG A 93 -2.69 15.01 3.47
C ARG A 93 -2.85 14.12 2.25
N ARG A 94 -3.47 12.95 2.43
CA ARG A 94 -3.80 11.99 1.37
C ARG A 94 -5.24 11.52 1.51
N PRO A 95 -5.86 10.94 0.46
CA PRO A 95 -7.21 10.40 0.54
C PRO A 95 -7.36 9.31 1.60
N CYS A 96 -6.42 8.35 1.64
CA CYS A 96 -6.34 7.38 2.73
C CYS A 96 -5.86 8.08 4.02
N PRO A 97 -6.55 7.96 5.16
CA PRO A 97 -6.07 8.53 6.42
C PRO A 97 -4.82 7.79 6.93
N SER A 98 -4.07 8.45 7.81
CA SER A 98 -2.92 7.88 8.51
C SER A 98 -2.76 8.55 9.86
N SER A 99 -2.27 7.75 10.82
CA SER A 99 -1.99 8.18 12.19
C SER A 99 -1.08 9.41 12.23
N GLY A 100 -1.63 10.55 12.65
CA GLY A 100 -0.89 11.81 12.72
C GLY A 100 -0.43 12.40 11.38
N ALA A 101 -1.03 11.99 10.26
CA ALA A 101 -0.65 12.40 8.89
C ALA A 101 0.78 12.00 8.50
N ILE A 102 1.30 10.92 9.10
CA ILE A 102 2.70 10.46 8.95
C ILE A 102 2.87 9.65 7.66
N HIS A 103 1.89 8.83 7.30
CA HIS A 103 1.90 7.93 6.15
C HIS A 103 3.15 7.03 6.09
N PRO A 104 3.36 6.16 7.11
CA PRO A 104 4.54 5.30 7.20
C PRO A 104 4.52 4.12 6.19
N ILE A 105 3.42 3.93 5.46
CA ILE A 105 3.23 2.81 4.54
C ILE A 105 3.62 3.22 3.12
N HIS A 106 4.65 2.57 2.61
CA HIS A 106 5.08 2.64 1.22
C HIS A 106 4.39 1.54 0.42
N LEU A 107 3.93 1.88 -0.78
CA LEU A 107 3.31 0.92 -1.69
C LEU A 107 4.33 0.42 -2.69
N LEU A 108 4.59 -0.88 -2.65
CA LEU A 108 5.35 -1.60 -3.66
C LEU A 108 4.39 -2.25 -4.66
N VAL A 109 4.73 -2.17 -5.94
CA VAL A 109 3.94 -2.66 -7.07
C VAL A 109 4.80 -3.62 -7.88
N LEU A 110 4.32 -4.85 -8.08
CA LEU A 110 4.93 -5.85 -8.94
C LEU A 110 3.97 -6.13 -10.10
N LEU A 111 4.40 -5.76 -11.30
CA LEU A 111 3.62 -5.97 -12.52
C LEU A 111 3.72 -7.46 -12.96
N PRO A 112 2.65 -8.06 -13.49
CA PRO A 112 2.56 -9.51 -13.70
C PRO A 112 3.67 -10.06 -14.60
N GLN A 113 4.02 -9.34 -15.67
CA GLN A 113 5.00 -9.78 -16.67
C GLN A 113 6.41 -9.20 -16.49
N GLU A 114 6.66 -8.50 -15.39
CA GLU A 114 7.94 -7.83 -15.15
C GLU A 114 8.66 -8.43 -13.96
N ASN A 115 9.98 -8.46 -14.00
CA ASN A 115 10.81 -8.87 -12.86
C ASN A 115 11.42 -7.65 -12.14
N CYS A 116 10.56 -6.69 -11.81
CA CYS A 116 10.96 -5.43 -11.21
C CYS A 116 10.09 -5.13 -9.98
N TRP A 117 10.74 -4.54 -8.97
CA TRP A 117 10.05 -3.90 -7.87
C TRP A 117 9.82 -2.44 -8.23
N TYR A 118 8.59 -1.98 -8.15
CA TYR A 118 8.28 -0.56 -8.25
C TYR A 118 7.83 -0.04 -6.89
N ARG A 119 8.25 1.17 -6.54
CA ARG A 119 7.64 1.94 -5.46
C ARG A 119 6.79 3.04 -6.08
N TYR A 120 5.54 3.13 -5.65
CA TYR A 120 4.72 4.27 -6.01
C TYR A 120 5.14 5.52 -5.22
N ASP A 121 5.43 6.60 -5.93
CA ASP A 121 5.66 7.92 -5.34
C ASP A 121 4.36 8.73 -5.37
N PRO A 122 3.74 8.97 -4.20
CA PRO A 122 2.44 9.63 -4.11
C PRO A 122 2.50 11.12 -4.46
N ARG A 123 3.69 11.73 -4.44
CA ARG A 123 3.88 13.15 -4.77
C ARG A 123 4.08 13.35 -6.26
N GLU A 124 4.95 12.53 -6.86
CA GLU A 124 5.24 12.60 -8.30
C GLU A 124 4.17 11.90 -9.14
N HIS A 125 3.28 11.11 -8.53
CA HIS A 125 2.33 10.25 -9.21
C HIS A 125 3.01 9.35 -10.26
N ALA A 126 4.03 8.65 -9.80
CA ALA A 126 4.89 7.82 -10.65
C ALA A 126 5.28 6.52 -9.97
N LEU A 127 5.60 5.51 -10.76
CA LEU A 127 6.32 4.33 -10.30
C LEU A 127 7.81 4.56 -10.50
N HIS A 128 8.59 4.36 -9.43
CA HIS A 128 10.04 4.31 -9.50
C HIS A 128 10.49 2.86 -9.39
N GLU A 129 11.27 2.39 -10.36
CA GLU A 129 11.95 1.12 -10.22
C GLU A 129 12.87 1.20 -8.99
N THR A 130 12.74 0.21 -8.12
CA THR A 130 13.50 0.04 -6.88
C THR A 130 14.43 -1.15 -7.07
N PRO A 131 15.70 -0.93 -7.44
CA PRO A 131 16.66 -2.01 -7.59
C PRO A 131 16.77 -2.83 -6.30
N SER A 132 16.61 -4.14 -6.43
CA SER A 132 16.75 -5.09 -5.32
C SER A 132 17.47 -6.34 -5.80
N LYS A 133 18.16 -7.02 -4.88
CA LYS A 133 18.72 -8.36 -5.11
C LYS A 133 17.63 -9.44 -5.06
N LEU A 134 16.44 -9.11 -4.57
CA LEU A 134 15.31 -10.02 -4.47
C LEU A 134 14.59 -10.16 -5.82
N ASP A 135 14.50 -11.39 -6.29
CA ASP A 135 13.76 -11.74 -7.49
C ASP A 135 12.25 -11.57 -7.25
N ALA A 136 11.63 -10.64 -7.99
CA ALA A 136 10.20 -10.34 -7.88
C ALA A 136 9.34 -11.54 -8.32
N THR A 137 9.86 -12.45 -9.16
CA THR A 137 9.14 -13.66 -9.58
C THR A 137 8.93 -14.64 -8.44
N ILE A 138 9.86 -14.72 -7.47
CA ILE A 138 9.71 -15.57 -6.28
C ILE A 138 8.55 -15.09 -5.42
N VAL A 139 8.46 -13.77 -5.19
CA VAL A 139 7.38 -13.17 -4.41
C VAL A 139 6.04 -13.39 -5.09
N LYS A 140 5.96 -13.09 -6.40
CA LYS A 140 4.73 -13.34 -7.19
C LYS A 140 4.31 -14.81 -7.13
N SER A 141 5.24 -15.74 -7.28
CA SER A 141 4.95 -17.19 -7.22
C SER A 141 4.44 -17.61 -5.83
N SER A 142 5.02 -17.05 -4.76
CA SER A 142 4.52 -17.30 -3.41
C SER A 142 3.09 -16.78 -3.23
N MET A 143 2.76 -15.60 -3.76
CA MET A 143 1.39 -15.08 -3.70
C MET A 143 0.41 -15.89 -4.56
N GLN A 144 0.84 -16.37 -5.71
CA GLN A 144 0.04 -17.23 -6.59
C GLN A 144 -0.30 -18.58 -5.95
N SER A 145 0.52 -19.06 -5.00
CA SER A 145 0.18 -20.26 -4.21
C SER A 145 -1.01 -20.06 -3.25
N ILE A 146 -1.34 -18.79 -2.92
CA ILE A 146 -2.46 -18.41 -2.06
C ILE A 146 -3.71 -18.15 -2.90
N VAL A 147 -3.56 -17.35 -3.97
CA VAL A 147 -4.62 -17.05 -4.95
C VAL A 147 -4.02 -17.11 -6.34
N ALA A 148 -4.42 -18.10 -7.14
CA ALA A 148 -3.92 -18.29 -8.50
C ALA A 148 -4.34 -17.12 -9.42
N ALA A 149 -3.46 -16.15 -9.59
CA ALA A 149 -3.74 -14.90 -10.29
C ALA A 149 -2.52 -14.41 -11.10
N PRO A 150 -2.12 -15.12 -12.17
CA PRO A 150 -0.91 -14.79 -12.94
C PRO A 150 -0.97 -13.43 -13.66
N SER A 151 -2.18 -12.92 -13.93
CA SER A 151 -2.42 -11.64 -14.59
C SER A 151 -2.63 -10.46 -13.62
N ALA A 152 -2.66 -10.72 -12.31
CA ALA A 152 -2.86 -9.66 -11.33
C ALA A 152 -1.58 -8.85 -11.12
N THR A 153 -1.75 -7.55 -10.93
CA THR A 153 -0.73 -6.71 -10.31
C THR A 153 -0.71 -6.99 -8.82
N LEU A 154 0.47 -7.21 -8.26
CA LEU A 154 0.65 -7.47 -6.84
C LEU A 154 1.06 -6.17 -6.13
N PHE A 155 0.28 -5.81 -5.12
CA PHE A 155 0.60 -4.76 -4.16
C PHE A 155 1.19 -5.37 -2.90
N ILE A 156 2.29 -4.80 -2.42
CA ILE A 156 2.88 -5.11 -1.12
C ILE A 156 2.97 -3.81 -0.31
N LEU A 157 2.51 -3.85 0.93
CA LEU A 157 2.56 -2.71 1.85
C LEU A 157 3.82 -2.84 2.71
N ALA A 158 4.76 -1.91 2.54
CA ALA A 158 6.00 -1.84 3.27
C ALA A 158 5.93 -0.69 4.28
N ALA A 159 5.87 -1.00 5.57
CA ALA A 159 5.91 -0.01 6.63
C ALA A 159 7.34 0.43 6.92
N GLU A 160 7.48 1.71 7.27
CA GLU A 160 8.66 2.29 7.91
C GLU A 160 8.28 2.75 9.33
N PRO A 161 8.24 1.84 10.33
CA PRO A 161 7.58 2.09 11.61
C PRO A 161 8.20 3.23 12.41
N SER A 162 9.50 3.49 12.22
CA SER A 162 10.24 4.56 12.87
C SER A 162 9.67 5.96 12.56
N MET A 163 9.02 6.16 11.40
CA MET A 163 8.30 7.39 11.10
C MET A 163 7.17 7.63 12.10
N THR A 164 6.41 6.59 12.45
CA THR A 164 5.33 6.69 13.44
C THR A 164 5.87 6.82 14.86
N ALA A 165 6.93 6.06 15.18
CA ALA A 165 7.58 6.10 16.49
C ALA A 165 8.23 7.46 16.81
N ALA A 166 8.53 8.27 15.80
CA ALA A 166 8.99 9.64 15.96
C ALA A 166 7.99 10.51 16.73
N LYS A 167 6.68 10.27 16.53
CA LYS A 167 5.60 11.04 17.19
C LYS A 167 4.94 10.30 18.35
N TYR A 168 4.86 8.97 18.31
CA TYR A 168 4.09 8.18 19.27
C TYR A 168 4.96 7.18 20.04
N GLU A 169 4.62 6.96 21.30
CA GLU A 169 5.01 5.78 22.08
C GLU A 169 4.04 4.63 21.77
N GLU A 170 4.45 3.37 21.99
CA GLU A 170 3.67 2.16 21.68
C GLU A 170 3.03 2.18 20.28
N SER A 171 3.81 2.64 19.28
CA SER A 171 3.29 3.03 17.97
C SER A 171 2.91 1.88 17.04
N ALA A 172 3.22 0.63 17.39
CA ALA A 172 3.07 -0.53 16.50
C ALA A 172 1.62 -0.72 16.03
N SER A 173 0.65 -0.54 16.93
CA SER A 173 -0.78 -0.67 16.59
C SER A 173 -1.27 0.40 15.61
N LEU A 174 -0.62 1.57 15.54
CA LEU A 174 -0.94 2.61 14.54
C LEU A 174 -0.49 2.19 13.15
N VAL A 175 0.67 1.56 13.02
CA VAL A 175 1.20 1.09 11.73
C VAL A 175 0.28 0.03 11.11
N TRP A 176 -0.17 -0.94 11.90
CA TRP A 176 -1.12 -1.96 11.42
C TRP A 176 -2.48 -1.39 11.06
N ARG A 177 -2.97 -0.39 11.80
CA ARG A 177 -4.23 0.30 11.45
C ARG A 177 -4.09 1.10 10.16
N ASP A 178 -2.95 1.75 9.94
CA ASP A 178 -2.65 2.45 8.69
C ASP A 178 -2.59 1.48 7.50
N ALA A 179 -1.99 0.29 7.66
CA ALA A 179 -1.99 -0.74 6.63
C ALA A 179 -3.40 -1.28 6.36
N GLY A 180 -4.16 -1.58 7.41
CA GLY A 180 -5.53 -2.08 7.31
C GLY A 180 -6.48 -1.08 6.64
N VAL A 181 -6.42 0.20 7.01
CA VAL A 181 -7.24 1.23 6.37
C VAL A 181 -6.85 1.44 4.90
N MET A 182 -5.55 1.34 4.56
CA MET A 182 -5.10 1.40 3.18
C MET A 182 -5.68 0.26 2.33
N LEU A 183 -5.64 -0.98 2.82
CA LEU A 183 -6.30 -2.12 2.14
C LEU A 183 -7.81 -1.90 1.99
N GLY A 184 -8.46 -1.34 3.00
CA GLY A 184 -9.89 -0.99 2.95
C GLY A 184 -10.21 0.06 1.89
N VAL A 185 -9.43 1.15 1.84
CA VAL A 185 -9.56 2.22 0.85
C VAL A 185 -9.33 1.68 -0.57
N PHE A 186 -8.32 0.84 -0.78
CA PHE A 186 -8.13 0.17 -2.07
C PHE A 186 -9.32 -0.70 -2.45
N GLY A 187 -9.90 -1.45 -1.51
CA GLY A 187 -11.07 -2.28 -1.77
C GLY A 187 -12.31 -1.48 -2.17
N ILE A 188 -12.49 -0.27 -1.61
CA ILE A 188 -13.59 0.62 -1.96
C ILE A 188 -13.32 1.27 -3.33
N ALA A 189 -12.12 1.82 -3.54
CA ALA A 189 -11.75 2.47 -4.79
C ALA A 189 -11.75 1.50 -5.97
N ALA A 190 -11.29 0.26 -5.77
CA ALA A 190 -11.37 -0.78 -6.79
C ALA A 190 -12.82 -1.06 -7.21
N GLU A 191 -13.77 -1.12 -6.27
CA GLU A 191 -15.18 -1.30 -6.59
C GLU A 191 -15.79 -0.09 -7.32
N ALA A 192 -15.31 1.13 -7.01
CA ALA A 192 -15.71 2.34 -7.71
C ALA A 192 -15.24 2.36 -9.17
N LEU A 193 -14.09 1.75 -9.44
CA LEU A 193 -13.44 1.67 -10.76
C LEU A 193 -13.71 0.34 -11.49
N ASP A 194 -14.67 -0.46 -11.01
CA ASP A 194 -15.05 -1.79 -11.55
C ASP A 194 -13.87 -2.80 -11.67
N LEU A 195 -12.99 -2.79 -10.67
CA LEU A 195 -11.81 -3.64 -10.61
C LEU A 195 -12.03 -4.88 -9.73
N SER A 196 -11.28 -5.92 -10.05
CA SER A 196 -11.05 -7.04 -9.15
C SER A 196 -9.97 -6.67 -8.14
N PHE A 197 -10.31 -6.78 -6.86
CA PHE A 197 -9.38 -6.56 -5.75
C PHE A 197 -9.51 -7.65 -4.70
N CYS A 198 -8.36 -8.19 -4.27
CA CYS A 198 -8.28 -9.18 -3.21
C CYS A 198 -7.16 -8.83 -2.21
N PRO A 199 -7.49 -8.34 -1.00
CA PRO A 199 -6.50 -8.29 0.07
C PRO A 199 -6.07 -9.72 0.42
N LEU A 200 -4.79 -9.88 0.73
CA LEU A 200 -4.17 -11.15 1.12
C LEU A 200 -3.90 -11.14 2.62
N GLY A 201 -3.95 -12.31 3.26
CA GLY A 201 -3.59 -12.46 4.67
C GLY A 201 -2.08 -12.42 4.96
N VAL A 202 -1.25 -12.17 3.94
CA VAL A 202 0.21 -12.09 4.08
C VAL A 202 0.63 -10.72 4.56
N THR A 203 1.80 -10.65 5.19
CA THR A 203 2.46 -9.40 5.55
C THR A 203 3.37 -8.88 4.44
N GLY A 204 3.93 -9.76 3.60
CA GLY A 204 5.00 -9.42 2.66
C GLY A 204 6.41 -9.70 3.20
N GLU A 205 6.51 -10.22 4.43
CA GLU A 205 7.76 -10.81 4.95
C GLU A 205 8.02 -12.20 4.35
N PRO A 206 9.29 -12.62 4.20
CA PRO A 206 10.52 -11.93 4.61
C PRO A 206 11.05 -10.91 3.58
N TRP A 207 10.35 -10.70 2.46
CA TRP A 207 10.91 -9.97 1.31
C TRP A 207 11.06 -8.48 1.57
N VAL A 208 10.09 -7.84 2.24
CA VAL A 208 10.15 -6.39 2.47
C VAL A 208 11.34 -6.01 3.35
N SER A 209 11.61 -6.75 4.43
CA SER A 209 12.76 -6.47 5.32
C SER A 209 14.12 -6.69 4.66
N GLN A 210 14.16 -7.44 3.55
CA GLN A 210 15.35 -7.73 2.77
C GLN A 210 15.42 -6.94 1.45
N LEU A 211 14.43 -6.08 1.17
CA LEU A 211 14.31 -5.40 -0.11
C LEU A 211 15.48 -4.46 -0.37
N LEU A 212 15.92 -3.74 0.67
CA LEU A 212 17.02 -2.77 0.65
C LEU A 212 18.13 -3.21 1.60
N GLU A 213 19.35 -2.72 1.35
CA GLU A 213 20.47 -2.93 2.28
C GLU A 213 20.29 -2.14 3.59
N GLN A 214 19.59 -1.00 3.54
CA GLN A 214 19.23 -0.22 4.72
C GLN A 214 18.08 -0.91 5.49
N PRO A 215 18.24 -1.21 6.79
CA PRO A 215 17.17 -1.77 7.59
C PRO A 215 16.09 -0.73 7.93
N GLY A 216 14.90 -1.21 8.28
CA GLY A 216 13.80 -0.37 8.79
C GLY A 216 12.48 -0.50 8.02
N LEU A 217 12.45 -1.30 6.96
CA LEU A 217 11.21 -1.69 6.28
C LEU A 217 10.69 -3.01 6.82
N PHE A 218 9.37 -3.09 6.95
CA PHE A 218 8.68 -4.32 7.35
C PHE A 218 7.41 -4.51 6.52
N GLY A 219 7.15 -5.75 6.11
CA GLY A 219 5.92 -6.12 5.43
C GLY A 219 4.73 -6.03 6.38
N VAL A 220 3.67 -5.32 5.97
CA VAL A 220 2.44 -5.16 6.76
C VAL A 220 1.15 -5.43 5.97
N GLY A 221 1.26 -5.99 4.76
CA GLY A 221 0.09 -6.37 3.97
C GLY A 221 0.41 -6.67 2.51
N GLY A 222 -0.53 -7.31 1.84
CA GLY A 222 -0.49 -7.51 0.39
C GLY A 222 -1.87 -7.55 -0.21
N ALA A 223 -1.97 -7.28 -1.51
CA ALA A 223 -3.22 -7.41 -2.26
C ALA A 223 -2.96 -7.71 -3.73
N LEU A 224 -3.93 -8.35 -4.38
CA LEU A 224 -3.97 -8.54 -5.83
C LEU A 224 -4.99 -7.57 -6.43
N VAL A 225 -4.63 -6.95 -7.54
CA VAL A 225 -5.51 -6.08 -8.32
C VAL A 225 -5.44 -6.39 -9.80
N GLY A 226 -6.58 -6.29 -10.47
CA GLY A 226 -6.71 -6.47 -11.92
C GLY A 226 -8.08 -6.03 -12.39
N THR A 227 -8.32 -6.11 -13.69
CA THR A 227 -9.68 -5.94 -14.23
C THR A 227 -10.50 -7.21 -14.01
N THR A 228 -11.82 -7.07 -13.96
CA THR A 228 -12.74 -8.22 -13.94
C THR A 228 -12.70 -8.90 -15.31
N PRO A 229 -12.36 -10.20 -15.43
CA PRO A 229 -12.40 -10.88 -16.73
C PRO A 229 -13.82 -10.85 -17.31
N PRO A 230 -13.96 -10.77 -18.65
CA PRO A 230 -15.26 -10.96 -19.28
C PRO A 230 -15.81 -12.35 -18.92
N SER A 231 -17.12 -12.40 -18.61
CA SER A 231 -17.86 -13.61 -18.31
C SER A 231 -17.97 -14.56 -19.49
#